data_AF-A0A965UPL5-F1
#
_entry.id   AF-A0A965UPL5-F1
#
_cell.length_a   1.000
_cell.length_b   1.000
_cell.length_c   1.000
_cell.angle_alpha   90.00
_cell.angle_beta   90.00
_cell.angle_gamma   90.00
#
_symmetry.space_group_name_H-M   'P 1'
#
loop_
_entity.id
_entity.type
_entity.pdbx_description
1 polymer ?
#
loop_
_entity_poly.entity_id
_entity_poly.type
_entity_poly.pdbx_seq_one_letter_code
_entity_poly.pdbx_strand_id
1 'polypeptide(L)' 'MTRKPKRVLPCAKCKTDEHLAIYEYERGGIRVECTKCDRMTEPYKTEAQAIKAHNANARE' A
#
# COMPACT_ATOMS: atom_id res chain seq x y z
N MET A 1 -7.12 11.22 0.22
CA MET A 1 -5.97 11.80 0.95
C MET A 1 -4.78 10.85 0.81
N THR A 2 -3.54 11.32 0.64
CA THR A 2 -2.35 10.45 0.60
C THR A 2 -1.53 10.58 1.88
N ARG A 3 -1.21 9.46 2.53
CA ARG A 3 -0.41 9.42 3.76
C ARG A 3 0.58 8.27 3.73
N LYS A 4 1.69 8.42 4.45
CA LYS A 4 2.68 7.35 4.62
C LYS A 4 2.09 6.27 5.54
N PRO A 5 1.93 5.02 5.09
CA PRO A 5 1.40 3.95 5.92
C PRO A 5 2.34 3.64 7.10
N LYS A 6 1.82 3.64 8.32
CA LYS A 6 2.56 3.14 9.50
C LYS A 6 2.50 1.61 9.48
N ARG A 7 3.63 0.93 9.75
CA ARG A 7 3.74 -0.54 9.76
C ARG A 7 3.55 -1.22 8.39
N VAL A 8 3.87 -0.51 7.30
CA VAL A 8 4.01 -1.12 5.98
C VAL A 8 5.39 -1.75 5.84
N LEU A 9 5.48 -2.92 5.21
CA LEU A 9 6.74 -3.47 4.74
C LEU A 9 7.18 -2.75 3.47
N PRO A 10 8.50 -2.66 3.22
CA PRO A 10 9.01 -2.10 1.97
C PRO A 10 8.41 -2.84 0.77
N CYS A 11 8.28 -2.14 -0.35
CA CYS A 11 7.76 -2.76 -1.57
C CYS A 11 8.64 -3.96 -1.95
N ALA A 12 8.05 -5.14 -2.22
CA ALA A 12 8.83 -6.34 -2.52
C ALA A 12 9.79 -6.16 -3.71
N LYS A 13 9.41 -5.31 -4.69
CA LYS A 13 10.19 -5.03 -5.90
C LYS A 13 11.26 -3.95 -5.67
N CYS A 14 10.90 -2.82 -5.04
CA CYS A 14 11.85 -1.73 -4.80
C CYS A 14 12.70 -1.91 -3.54
N LYS A 15 12.32 -2.85 -2.66
CA LYS A 15 12.91 -3.08 -1.33
C LYS A 15 13.02 -1.82 -0.46
N THR A 16 12.20 -0.80 -0.74
CA THR A 16 12.09 0.46 0.02
C THR A 16 10.62 0.83 0.29
N ASP A 17 10.37 1.55 1.39
CA ASP A 17 9.09 2.16 1.72
C ASP A 17 8.97 3.64 1.33
N GLU A 18 10.04 4.24 0.81
CA GLU A 18 10.06 5.67 0.45
C GLU A 18 9.03 6.04 -0.62
N HIS A 19 8.71 5.09 -1.50
CA HIS A 19 7.76 5.28 -2.59
C HIS A 19 6.38 4.69 -2.28
N LEU A 20 6.12 4.29 -1.04
CA LEU A 20 4.81 3.75 -0.64
C LEU A 20 3.89 4.86 -0.14
N ALA A 21 2.71 4.93 -0.73
CA ALA A 21 1.64 5.81 -0.31
C ALA A 21 0.32 5.05 -0.18
N ILE A 22 -0.50 5.46 0.78
CA ILE A 22 -1.90 5.01 0.86
C ILE A 22 -2.75 5.97 0.05
N TYR A 23 -3.59 5.42 -0.81
CA TYR A 23 -4.59 6.17 -1.57
C TYR A 23 -5.99 5.78 -1.08
N GLU A 24 -6.78 6.80 -0.76
CA GLU A 24 -8.20 6.68 -0.41
C GLU A 24 -9.05 7.30 -1.53
N TYR A 25 -9.94 6.50 -2.10
CA TYR A 25 -10.85 6.84 -3.20
C TYR A 25 -12.24 7.20 -2.67
N GLU A 26 -12.98 8.04 -3.41
CA GLU A 26 -14.31 8.54 -3.03
C GLU A 26 -15.36 7.44 -2.76
N ARG A 27 -15.16 6.23 -3.30
CA ARG A 27 -15.99 5.05 -3.01
C ARG A 27 -15.63 4.32 -1.70
N GLY A 28 -14.76 4.90 -0.88
CA GLY A 28 -14.25 4.30 0.37
C GLY A 28 -13.21 3.20 0.16
N GLY A 29 -12.63 3.12 -1.05
CA GLY A 29 -11.56 2.18 -1.35
C GLY A 29 -10.22 2.73 -0.87
N ILE A 30 -9.50 1.99 -0.05
CA ILE A 30 -8.16 2.30 0.45
C ILE A 30 -7.18 1.25 -0.08
N ARG A 31 -6.11 1.69 -0.74
CA ARG A 31 -5.04 0.79 -1.22
C ARG A 31 -3.66 1.36 -0.92
N VAL A 32 -2.69 0.46 -0.79
CA VAL A 32 -1.27 0.82 -0.73
C VAL A 32 -0.69 0.70 -2.13
N GLU A 33 -0.01 1.75 -2.58
CA GLU A 33 0.59 1.82 -3.91
C GLU A 33 2.04 2.27 -3.80
N CYS A 34 2.91 1.63 -4.58
CA CYS A 34 4.30 2.00 -4.74
C CYS A 34 4.49 2.82 -6.02
N THR A 35 4.63 4.13 -5.87
CA THR A 35 4.73 5.08 -7.00
C THR A 35 5.96 4.88 -7.90
N LYS A 36 6.96 4.12 -7.45
CA LYS A 36 8.17 3.81 -8.23
C LYS A 36 8.01 2.62 -9.17
N CYS A 37 7.18 1.64 -8.82
CA CYS A 37 7.07 0.41 -9.59
C CYS A 37 5.64 0.01 -9.94
N ASP A 38 4.69 0.91 -9.69
CA ASP A 38 3.26 0.75 -9.96
C ASP A 38 2.62 -0.47 -9.27
N ARG A 39 3.31 -1.04 -8.27
CA ARG A 39 2.76 -2.14 -7.49
C ARG A 39 1.73 -1.58 -6.52
N MET A 40 0.49 -1.98 -6.71
CA MET A 40 -0.65 -1.57 -5.90
C MET A 40 -1.40 -2.80 -5.39
N THR A 41 -1.98 -2.68 -4.19
CA THR A 41 -2.95 -3.66 -3.71
C THR A 41 -4.33 -3.37 -4.29
N GLU A 42 -5.22 -4.35 -4.19
CA GLU A 42 -6.65 -4.12 -4.41
C GLU A 42 -7.19 -3.04 -3.45
N PRO A 43 -8.30 -2.37 -3.81
CA PRO A 43 -8.97 -1.43 -2.92
C PRO A 43 -9.69 -2.17 -1.78
N TYR A 44 -9.37 -1.80 -0.54
CA TYR A 44 -9.98 -2.35 0.67
C TYR A 44 -10.81 -1.32 1.42
N LYS A 45 -11.71 -1.77 2.29
CA LYS A 45 -12.54 -0.87 3.10
C LYS A 45 -11.79 -0.15 4.23
N THR A 46 -10.61 -0.63 4.60
CA THR A 46 -9.83 -0.10 5.73
C THR A 46 -8.33 -0.08 5.42
N GLU A 47 -7.62 0.92 5.95
CA GLU A 47 -6.16 1.05 5.83
C GLU A 47 -5.43 -0.20 6.32
N ALA A 48 -5.88 -0.77 7.45
CA ALA A 48 -5.30 -1.99 8.01
C ALA A 48 -5.37 -3.19 7.06
N GLN A 49 -6.45 -3.34 6.29
CA GLN A 49 -6.56 -4.40 5.28
C GLN A 49 -5.60 -4.16 4.12
N ALA A 50 -5.51 -2.93 3.63
CA ALA A 50 -4.57 -2.57 2.56
C ALA A 50 -3.12 -2.81 2.97
N ILE A 51 -2.74 -2.44 4.20
CA ILE A 51 -1.41 -2.69 4.75
C ILE A 51 -1.18 -4.20 4.92
N LYS A 52 -2.16 -4.96 5.45
CA LYS A 52 -2.03 -6.41 5.61
C LYS A 52 -1.82 -7.12 4.28
N ALA A 53 -2.59 -6.76 3.25
CA ALA A 53 -2.46 -7.32 1.90
C ALA A 53 -1.11 -6.95 1.26
N HIS A 54 -0.69 -5.69 1.38
CA HIS A 54 0.62 -5.26 0.90
C HIS A 54 1.76 -6.04 1.58
N ASN A 55 1.69 -6.18 2.90
CA ASN A 55 2.69 -6.90 3.68
C ASN A 55 2.74 -8.39 3.36
N ALA A 56 1.60 -8.99 2.99
CA ALA A 56 1.57 -10.36 2.46
C ALA A 56 2.32 -10.44 1.12
N ASN A 57 1.99 -9.56 0.16
CA ASN A 57 2.65 -9.48 -1.15
C ASN A 57 4.15 -9.08 -1.09
N ALA A 58 4.58 -8.47 0.02
CA ALA A 58 5.96 -8.07 0.26
C ALA A 58 6.83 -9.21 0.82
N ARG A 59 6.20 -10.27 1.36
CA ARG A 59 6.87 -11.42 1.96
C ARG A 59 7.06 -12.60 1.01
N GLU A 60 6.33 -12.63 -0.10
CA GLU A 60 6.52 -13.56 -1.22
C GLU A 60 7.70 -13.15 -2.11
#